data_AF-A0A7D4YH33-F1
#
_entry.id   AF-A0A7D4YH33-F1
#
_cell.length_a   1.000
_cell.length_b   1.000
_cell.length_c   1.000
_cell.angle_alpha   90.00
_cell.angle_beta   90.00
_cell.angle_gamma   90.00
#
_symmetry.space_group_name_H-M   'P 1'
#
loop_
_entity.id
_entity.type
_entity.pdbx_description
1 polymer ?
#
loop_
_entity_poly.entity_id
_entity_poly.type
_entity_poly.pdbx_seq_one_letter_code
_entity_poly.pdbx_strand_id
1 'polypeptide(L)'
;MTDRDDTGSTDGQSRRNFLTTSAVAGGALLSLGGATGVALADTEQAFDDVEGTDVDVLNYALSLEQFESAFYETALETFDEAAFDDSDAVELYDAETVYGYVETLADHEAEHVEVLTEAVELLGGEPAEPAEYEFGFEEVGEFFSLAAVIENAGVAAYAGAAPFVESPDLLAVALSIHSVEARHAALANQLAGTSPFPDAFDGASSQSDVLDTVGQFVADEENGDETDTPEDGTETPDGNETDTPADNGTDTPADNGTDTPAGNETTPDGPGNETATPNDTAGNETAPNGD
;
A
#
# COMPACT_ATOMS: atom_id res chain seq x y z
N MET A 1 -30.24 -8.32 -64.95
CA MET A 1 -30.56 -6.91 -64.64
C MET A 1 -31.43 -6.94 -63.41
N THR A 2 -30.94 -6.68 -62.20
CA THR A 2 -29.76 -5.91 -61.77
C THR A 2 -29.21 -6.49 -60.47
N ASP A 3 -27.88 -6.63 -60.44
CA ASP A 3 -27.04 -6.70 -59.23
C ASP A 3 -27.15 -5.45 -58.36
N ARG A 4 -26.98 -5.63 -57.04
CA ARG A 4 -26.18 -4.82 -56.11
C ARG A 4 -26.20 -5.46 -54.71
N ASP A 5 -25.10 -6.09 -54.33
CA ASP A 5 -24.17 -5.69 -53.24
C ASP A 5 -24.74 -4.79 -52.14
N ASP A 6 -24.32 -4.79 -50.88
CA ASP A 6 -23.39 -5.56 -50.05
C ASP A 6 -23.49 -4.84 -48.67
N THR A 7 -23.24 -5.61 -47.61
CA THR A 7 -22.99 -5.29 -46.19
C THR A 7 -23.01 -3.84 -45.66
N GLY A 8 -23.64 -3.71 -44.49
CA GLY A 8 -23.52 -2.56 -43.58
C GLY A 8 -23.70 -2.94 -42.10
N SER A 9 -23.10 -4.06 -41.69
CA SER A 9 -22.94 -4.42 -40.27
C SER A 9 -21.69 -3.74 -39.71
N THR A 10 -21.84 -2.53 -39.16
CA THR A 10 -20.76 -1.83 -38.46
C THR A 10 -21.25 -1.34 -37.11
N ASP A 11 -21.29 -2.25 -36.13
CA ASP A 11 -21.26 -1.88 -34.70
C ASP A 11 -20.55 -2.96 -33.85
N GLY A 12 -20.46 -4.21 -34.33
CA GLY A 12 -19.69 -5.28 -33.68
C GLY A 12 -18.19 -5.33 -34.02
N GLN A 13 -17.66 -4.38 -34.80
CA GLN A 13 -16.24 -4.34 -35.20
C GLN A 13 -15.43 -3.29 -34.43
N SER A 14 -16.07 -2.29 -33.81
CA SER A 14 -15.35 -1.21 -33.11
C SER A 14 -14.77 -1.65 -31.76
N ARG A 15 -15.45 -2.55 -31.03
CA ARG A 15 -14.96 -3.04 -29.72
C ARG A 15 -13.87 -4.10 -29.83
N ARG A 16 -13.91 -4.93 -30.88
CA ARG A 16 -12.89 -5.98 -31.12
C ARG A 16 -11.58 -5.41 -31.66
N ASN A 17 -11.61 -4.32 -32.43
CA ASN A 17 -10.38 -3.65 -32.86
C ASN A 17 -9.66 -2.89 -31.73
N PHE A 18 -10.37 -2.47 -30.67
CA PHE A 18 -9.72 -1.81 -29.52
C PHE A 18 -8.79 -2.77 -28.75
N LEU A 19 -9.15 -4.06 -28.66
CA LEU A 19 -8.37 -5.06 -27.93
C LEU A 19 -7.32 -5.79 -28.80
N THR A 20 -7.46 -5.77 -30.13
CA THR A 20 -6.53 -6.49 -31.02
C THR A 20 -5.24 -5.69 -31.31
N THR A 21 -5.17 -4.41 -30.93
CA THR A 21 -3.96 -3.57 -31.10
C THR A 21 -2.99 -3.63 -29.91
N SER A 22 -3.37 -4.22 -28.77
CA SER A 22 -2.51 -4.28 -27.57
C SER A 22 -1.69 -5.57 -27.42
N ALA A 23 -1.87 -6.56 -28.31
CA ALA A 23 -1.29 -7.90 -28.19
C ALA A 23 0.23 -8.03 -28.53
N VAL A 24 1.02 -6.95 -28.49
CA VAL A 24 2.48 -7.00 -28.75
C VAL A 24 3.33 -6.34 -27.65
N ALA A 25 2.76 -5.87 -26.54
CA ALA A 25 3.54 -5.27 -25.44
C ALA A 25 3.56 -6.13 -24.16
N GLY A 26 3.61 -7.45 -24.27
CA GLY A 26 3.84 -8.37 -23.14
C GLY A 26 5.32 -8.53 -22.74
N GLY A 27 6.17 -7.54 -23.03
CA GLY A 27 7.61 -7.66 -22.82
C GLY A 27 8.39 -6.44 -23.29
N ALA A 28 8.24 -5.31 -22.61
CA ALA A 28 9.21 -4.20 -22.55
C ALA A 28 8.65 -3.01 -21.74
N LEU A 29 8.82 -3.02 -20.41
CA LEU A 29 8.76 -1.81 -19.57
C LEU A 29 10.00 -1.69 -18.66
N LEU A 30 11.16 -2.20 -19.09
CA LEU A 30 12.42 -2.12 -18.33
C LEU A 30 13.44 -1.11 -18.87
N SER A 31 13.05 -0.01 -19.53
CA SER A 31 14.07 0.95 -19.98
C SER A 31 13.63 2.41 -20.15
N LEU A 32 13.13 3.03 -19.08
CA LEU A 32 13.22 4.49 -18.87
C LEU A 32 13.51 4.66 -17.37
N GLY A 33 14.74 4.70 -16.89
CA GLY A 33 15.65 5.82 -17.08
C GLY A 33 15.63 6.75 -15.86
N GLY A 34 15.97 6.23 -14.67
CA GLY A 34 16.14 7.02 -13.43
C GLY A 34 15.59 6.33 -12.18
N ALA A 35 16.43 5.50 -11.53
CA ALA A 35 16.35 5.09 -10.12
C ALA A 35 14.97 4.92 -9.45
N THR A 36 14.20 3.92 -9.89
CA THR A 36 13.54 2.90 -9.05
C THR A 36 13.19 1.77 -10.02
N GLY A 37 13.80 0.60 -9.84
CA GLY A 37 13.38 -0.58 -10.60
C GLY A 37 11.97 -0.91 -10.15
N VAL A 38 11.02 -1.01 -11.08
CA VAL A 38 9.78 -1.74 -10.83
C VAL A 38 10.21 -3.17 -10.51
N ALA A 39 10.34 -3.48 -9.23
CA ALA A 39 10.36 -4.86 -8.80
C ALA A 39 8.96 -5.37 -9.10
N LEU A 40 8.81 -6.05 -10.25
CA LEU A 40 7.84 -7.12 -10.32
C LEU A 40 8.31 -8.08 -9.23
N ALA A 41 7.73 -7.98 -8.04
CA ALA A 41 7.95 -8.97 -7.00
C ALA A 41 7.76 -10.34 -7.65
N ASP A 42 8.68 -11.28 -7.41
CA ASP A 42 8.59 -12.64 -7.91
C ASP A 42 7.20 -13.20 -7.54
N THR A 43 6.27 -13.14 -8.51
CA THR A 43 4.86 -13.51 -8.31
C THR A 43 4.72 -15.02 -8.10
N GLU A 44 5.81 -15.77 -8.26
CA GLU A 44 5.88 -17.21 -8.03
C GLU A 44 5.72 -17.61 -6.55
N GLN A 45 5.79 -16.67 -5.59
CA GLN A 45 5.61 -16.99 -4.16
C GLN A 45 4.47 -16.24 -3.47
N ALA A 46 3.63 -15.50 -4.20
CA ALA A 46 2.70 -14.56 -3.57
C ALA A 46 1.44 -15.21 -2.98
N PHE A 47 1.04 -16.39 -3.48
CA PHE A 47 -0.23 -17.08 -3.16
C PHE A 47 -0.09 -18.62 -3.18
N ASP A 48 1.04 -19.16 -2.69
CA ASP A 48 1.28 -20.63 -2.74
C ASP A 48 0.34 -21.44 -1.81
N ASP A 49 -0.32 -20.77 -0.86
CA ASP A 49 -1.22 -21.36 0.16
C ASP A 49 -2.72 -21.15 -0.08
N VAL A 50 -3.09 -20.36 -1.09
CA VAL A 50 -4.47 -20.20 -1.56
C VAL A 50 -4.63 -21.22 -2.69
N GLU A 51 -5.52 -22.21 -2.55
CA GLU A 51 -5.97 -22.98 -3.72
C GLU A 51 -6.49 -21.91 -4.69
N GLY A 52 -5.80 -21.57 -5.78
CA GLY A 52 -6.02 -20.32 -6.53
C GLY A 52 -7.37 -20.21 -7.25
N THR A 53 -8.48 -20.31 -6.53
CA THR A 53 -9.85 -20.14 -6.96
C THR A 53 -10.30 -18.73 -6.58
N ASP A 54 -11.23 -18.19 -7.36
CA ASP A 54 -11.85 -16.89 -7.06
C ASP A 54 -12.40 -16.82 -5.62
N VAL A 55 -12.87 -17.93 -5.04
CA VAL A 55 -13.42 -17.98 -3.68
C VAL A 55 -12.33 -17.73 -2.63
N ASP A 56 -11.16 -18.33 -2.80
CA ASP A 56 -10.08 -18.20 -1.83
C ASP A 56 -9.46 -16.79 -1.88
N VAL A 57 -9.36 -16.19 -3.07
CA VAL A 57 -8.95 -14.79 -3.23
C VAL A 57 -9.98 -13.83 -2.61
N LEU A 58 -11.28 -14.08 -2.80
CA LEU A 58 -12.34 -13.29 -2.20
C LEU A 58 -12.35 -13.41 -0.68
N ASN A 59 -12.16 -14.61 -0.13
CA ASN A 59 -12.09 -14.80 1.32
C ASN A 59 -10.86 -14.14 1.93
N TYR A 60 -9.72 -14.15 1.22
CA TYR A 60 -8.56 -13.39 1.64
C TYR A 60 -8.84 -11.88 1.69
N ALA A 61 -9.44 -11.31 0.64
CA ALA A 61 -9.84 -9.90 0.64
C ALA A 61 -10.86 -9.61 1.76
N LEU A 62 -11.86 -10.47 1.92
CA LEU A 62 -12.89 -10.34 2.96
C LEU A 62 -12.29 -10.29 4.37
N SER A 63 -11.31 -11.13 4.69
CA SER A 63 -10.65 -11.10 5.99
C SER A 63 -9.88 -9.79 6.24
N LEU A 64 -9.35 -9.16 5.20
CA LEU A 64 -8.70 -7.84 5.31
C LEU A 64 -9.73 -6.73 5.49
N GLU A 65 -10.82 -6.73 4.71
CA GLU A 65 -11.90 -5.74 4.89
C GLU A 65 -12.55 -5.84 6.26
N GLN A 66 -12.70 -7.05 6.81
CA GLN A 66 -13.20 -7.25 8.18
C GLN A 66 -12.24 -6.66 9.23
N PHE A 67 -10.94 -6.80 9.00
CA PHE A 67 -9.90 -6.21 9.84
C PHE A 67 -9.95 -4.68 9.79
N GLU A 68 -10.08 -4.08 8.60
CA GLU A 68 -10.14 -2.63 8.41
C GLU A 68 -11.46 -2.03 8.93
N SER A 69 -12.58 -2.72 8.70
CA SER A 69 -13.88 -2.37 9.28
C SER A 69 -13.81 -2.34 10.81
N ALA A 70 -13.24 -3.37 11.43
CA ALA A 70 -13.07 -3.41 12.89
C ALA A 70 -12.10 -2.33 13.41
N PHE A 71 -11.07 -2.00 12.64
CA PHE A 71 -10.11 -0.92 12.96
C PHE A 71 -10.80 0.44 13.05
N TYR A 72 -11.58 0.81 12.05
CA TYR A 72 -12.29 2.09 12.03
C TYR A 72 -13.46 2.13 13.04
N GLU A 73 -14.19 1.03 13.23
CA GLU A 73 -15.17 0.92 14.31
C GLU A 73 -14.52 1.15 15.67
N THR A 74 -13.40 0.50 15.95
CA THR A 74 -12.65 0.69 17.21
C THR A 74 -12.20 2.14 17.39
N ALA A 75 -11.77 2.81 16.32
CA ALA A 75 -11.38 4.21 16.37
C ALA A 75 -12.57 5.13 16.74
N LEU A 76 -13.74 4.91 16.16
CA LEU A 76 -14.97 5.67 16.46
C LEU A 76 -15.55 5.37 17.84
N GLU A 77 -15.29 4.18 18.40
CA GLU A 77 -15.62 3.86 19.78
C GLU A 77 -14.66 4.50 20.78
N THR A 78 -13.39 4.64 20.40
CA THR A 78 -12.31 5.17 21.25
C THR A 78 -12.30 6.69 21.30
N PHE A 79 -12.57 7.34 20.15
CA PHE A 79 -12.45 8.79 19.99
C PHE A 79 -13.78 9.42 19.59
N ASP A 80 -14.16 10.49 20.27
CA ASP A 80 -15.19 11.41 19.80
C ASP A 80 -14.57 12.61 19.06
N GLU A 81 -15.40 13.45 18.45
CA GLU A 81 -14.95 14.66 17.73
C GLU A 81 -14.06 15.57 18.59
N ALA A 82 -14.28 15.63 19.91
CA ALA A 82 -13.47 16.46 20.80
C ALA A 82 -12.02 15.92 20.94
N ALA A 83 -11.83 14.60 20.90
CA ALA A 83 -10.49 14.01 20.89
C ALA A 83 -9.70 14.43 19.63
N PHE A 84 -10.38 14.63 18.49
CA PHE A 84 -9.75 15.14 17.27
C PHE A 84 -9.42 16.64 17.41
N ASP A 85 -10.31 17.46 17.96
CA ASP A 85 -10.05 18.89 18.20
C ASP A 85 -8.85 19.12 19.16
N ASP A 86 -8.68 18.23 20.14
CA ASP A 86 -7.56 18.29 21.10
C ASP A 86 -6.24 17.69 20.54
N SER A 87 -6.23 17.08 19.36
CA SER A 87 -5.05 16.38 18.81
C SER A 87 -4.17 17.25 17.92
N ASP A 88 -2.86 17.28 18.22
CA ASP A 88 -1.84 17.91 17.37
C ASP A 88 -1.76 17.28 15.97
N ALA A 89 -2.18 16.01 15.79
CA ALA A 89 -2.12 15.31 14.51
C ALA A 89 -3.00 15.96 13.44
N VAL A 90 -4.09 16.59 13.86
CA VAL A 90 -5.06 17.23 12.95
C VAL A 90 -5.09 18.76 13.11
N GLU A 91 -4.12 19.38 13.80
CA GLU A 91 -4.06 20.83 14.09
C GLU A 91 -4.20 21.70 12.82
N LEU A 92 -3.73 21.20 11.67
CA LEU A 92 -3.76 21.91 10.39
C LEU A 92 -5.10 21.77 9.63
N TYR A 93 -6.06 21.02 10.18
CA TYR A 93 -7.34 20.70 9.55
C TYR A 93 -8.50 21.10 10.45
N ASP A 94 -9.69 21.04 9.87
CA ASP A 94 -10.93 21.17 10.62
C ASP A 94 -11.28 19.81 11.25
N ALA A 95 -11.31 19.73 12.58
CA ALA A 95 -11.46 18.48 13.31
C ALA A 95 -12.80 17.78 13.04
N GLU A 96 -13.91 18.53 12.97
CA GLU A 96 -15.24 18.02 12.59
C GLU A 96 -15.18 17.35 11.20
N THR A 97 -14.53 18.01 10.24
CA THR A 97 -14.33 17.45 8.90
C THR A 97 -13.49 16.17 8.90
N VAL A 98 -12.40 16.13 9.68
CA VAL A 98 -11.55 14.92 9.74
C VAL A 98 -12.28 13.77 10.42
N TYR A 99 -13.00 14.03 11.51
CA TYR A 99 -13.84 13.02 12.17
C TYR A 99 -14.87 12.44 11.19
N GLY A 100 -15.56 13.30 10.43
CA GLY A 100 -16.51 12.85 9.40
C GLY A 100 -15.87 12.03 8.26
N TYR A 101 -14.58 12.21 7.98
CA TYR A 101 -13.86 11.31 7.07
C TYR A 101 -13.63 9.93 7.69
N VAL A 102 -13.35 9.84 8.98
CA VAL A 102 -13.22 8.55 9.70
C VAL A 102 -14.56 7.82 9.72
N GLU A 103 -15.68 8.52 9.92
CA GLU A 103 -17.02 7.94 9.76
C GLU A 103 -17.24 7.40 8.34
N THR A 104 -16.81 8.15 7.32
CA THR A 104 -16.93 7.72 5.91
C THR A 104 -16.07 6.49 5.60
N LEU A 105 -14.86 6.42 6.16
CA LEU A 105 -13.96 5.27 6.03
C LEU A 105 -14.61 4.02 6.64
N ALA A 106 -15.12 4.12 7.88
CA ALA A 106 -15.84 3.03 8.52
C ALA A 106 -17.03 2.53 7.69
N ASP A 107 -17.81 3.45 7.11
CA ASP A 107 -18.94 3.10 6.23
C ASP A 107 -18.48 2.39 4.95
N HIS A 108 -17.35 2.79 4.37
CA HIS A 108 -16.80 2.14 3.18
C HIS A 108 -16.32 0.72 3.46
N GLU A 109 -15.55 0.51 4.54
CA GLU A 109 -15.06 -0.83 4.86
C GLU A 109 -16.20 -1.80 5.19
N ALA A 110 -17.23 -1.33 5.88
CA ALA A 110 -18.44 -2.13 6.11
C ALA A 110 -19.13 -2.55 4.80
N GLU A 111 -19.21 -1.65 3.81
CA GLU A 111 -19.78 -1.97 2.49
C GLU A 111 -18.86 -2.92 1.69
N HIS A 112 -17.54 -2.78 1.79
CA HIS A 112 -16.60 -3.73 1.18
C HIS A 112 -16.79 -5.14 1.76
N VAL A 113 -16.94 -5.27 3.07
CA VAL A 113 -17.28 -6.53 3.75
C VAL A 113 -18.58 -7.12 3.21
N GLU A 114 -19.64 -6.32 3.09
CA GLU A 114 -20.94 -6.78 2.58
C GLU A 114 -20.81 -7.31 1.15
N VAL A 115 -20.19 -6.54 0.26
CA VAL A 115 -20.02 -6.90 -1.16
C VAL A 115 -19.18 -8.18 -1.32
N LEU A 116 -18.08 -8.32 -0.57
CA LEU A 116 -17.23 -9.50 -0.64
C LEU A 116 -17.91 -10.73 -0.05
N THR A 117 -18.65 -10.57 1.06
CA THR A 117 -19.46 -11.65 1.65
C THR A 117 -20.47 -12.18 0.63
N GLU A 118 -21.24 -11.28 -0.01
CA GLU A 118 -22.20 -11.66 -1.05
C GLU A 118 -21.51 -12.35 -2.24
N ALA A 119 -20.32 -11.90 -2.63
CA ALA A 119 -19.55 -12.50 -3.72
C ALA A 119 -19.11 -13.93 -3.39
N VAL A 120 -18.63 -14.18 -2.17
CA VAL A 120 -18.24 -15.51 -1.70
C VAL A 120 -19.45 -16.46 -1.71
N GLU A 121 -20.57 -16.04 -1.13
CA GLU A 121 -21.82 -16.83 -1.09
C GLU A 121 -22.34 -17.13 -2.51
N LEU A 122 -22.29 -16.15 -3.41
CA LEU A 122 -22.76 -16.30 -4.80
C LEU A 122 -21.97 -17.37 -5.57
N LEU A 123 -20.67 -17.51 -5.28
CA LEU A 123 -19.82 -18.55 -5.84
C LEU A 123 -19.97 -19.90 -5.11
N GLY A 124 -20.77 -19.96 -4.05
CA GLY A 124 -21.01 -21.15 -3.24
C GLY A 124 -19.89 -21.45 -2.24
N GLY A 125 -19.05 -20.46 -1.95
CA GLY A 125 -18.09 -20.51 -0.85
C GLY A 125 -18.74 -20.20 0.49
N GLU A 126 -18.01 -20.49 1.57
CA GLU A 126 -18.34 -20.01 2.92
C GLU A 126 -17.56 -18.71 3.17
N PRO A 127 -18.21 -17.60 3.51
CA PRO A 127 -17.52 -16.36 3.91
C PRO A 127 -16.62 -16.58 5.12
N ALA A 128 -15.43 -15.98 5.08
CA ALA A 128 -14.56 -15.90 6.25
C ALA A 128 -15.27 -15.18 7.40
N GLU A 129 -15.11 -15.70 8.61
CA GLU A 129 -15.63 -15.08 9.83
C GLU A 129 -14.64 -14.04 10.37
N PRO A 130 -15.12 -12.93 10.96
CA PRO A 130 -14.25 -11.93 11.55
C PRO A 130 -13.52 -12.50 12.76
N ALA A 131 -12.27 -12.07 12.95
CA ALA A 131 -11.52 -12.33 14.16
C ALA A 131 -11.77 -11.24 15.23
N GLU A 132 -11.23 -11.44 16.43
CA GLU A 132 -11.12 -10.38 17.42
C GLU A 132 -9.76 -9.67 17.24
N TYR A 133 -9.74 -8.35 17.38
CA TYR A 133 -8.55 -7.53 17.09
C TYR A 133 -8.22 -6.59 18.26
N GLU A 134 -6.92 -6.38 18.49
CA GLU A 134 -6.39 -5.41 19.45
C GLU A 134 -5.38 -4.49 18.75
N PHE A 135 -5.78 -3.23 18.50
CA PHE A 135 -4.97 -2.28 17.72
C PHE A 135 -4.01 -1.43 18.57
N GLY A 136 -4.32 -1.24 19.85
CA GLY A 136 -3.42 -0.64 20.85
C GLY A 136 -3.10 0.85 20.68
N PHE A 137 -3.83 1.60 19.85
CA PHE A 137 -3.71 3.06 19.79
C PHE A 137 -4.47 3.71 20.96
N GLU A 138 -3.87 4.72 21.59
CA GLU A 138 -4.51 5.49 22.68
C GLU A 138 -4.75 6.95 22.29
N GLU A 139 -4.03 7.45 21.28
CA GLU A 139 -4.09 8.82 20.80
C GLU A 139 -4.46 8.90 19.30
N VAL A 140 -5.17 9.96 18.88
CA VAL A 140 -5.59 10.16 17.47
C VAL A 140 -4.40 10.14 16.49
N GLY A 141 -3.22 10.62 16.90
CA GLY A 141 -2.02 10.55 16.08
C GLY A 141 -1.45 9.14 15.92
N GLU A 142 -1.58 8.29 16.95
CA GLU A 142 -1.20 6.87 16.86
C GLU A 142 -2.16 6.12 15.95
N PHE A 143 -3.47 6.41 16.07
CA PHE A 143 -4.49 5.91 15.15
C PHE A 143 -4.16 6.23 13.69
N PHE A 144 -3.89 7.49 13.33
CA PHE A 144 -3.55 7.82 11.93
C PHE A 144 -2.22 7.22 11.47
N SER A 145 -1.24 7.10 12.38
CA SER A 145 0.02 6.42 12.05
C SER A 145 -0.20 4.95 11.72
N LEU A 146 -1.07 4.27 12.46
CA LEU A 146 -1.43 2.88 12.19
C LEU A 146 -2.34 2.75 10.96
N ALA A 147 -3.32 3.65 10.79
CA ALA A 147 -4.17 3.71 9.60
C ALA A 147 -3.32 3.80 8.33
N ALA A 148 -2.28 4.64 8.32
CA ALA A 148 -1.36 4.72 7.19
C ALA A 148 -0.68 3.36 6.91
N VAL A 149 -0.27 2.61 7.92
CA VAL A 149 0.32 1.28 7.69
C VAL A 149 -0.71 0.30 7.12
N ILE A 150 -1.89 0.24 7.71
CA ILE A 150 -2.98 -0.67 7.34
C ILE A 150 -3.44 -0.41 5.91
N GLU A 151 -3.79 0.84 5.60
CA GLU A 151 -4.32 1.24 4.30
C GLU A 151 -3.34 0.98 3.14
N ASN A 152 -2.05 1.28 3.35
CA ASN A 152 -1.04 0.96 2.33
C ASN A 152 -0.85 -0.57 2.19
N ALA A 153 -1.04 -1.35 3.26
CA ALA A 153 -1.05 -2.80 3.18
C ALA A 153 -2.28 -3.33 2.42
N GLY A 154 -3.47 -2.76 2.63
CA GLY A 154 -4.69 -3.06 1.87
C GLY A 154 -4.53 -2.79 0.38
N VAL A 155 -4.00 -1.61 0.01
CA VAL A 155 -3.65 -1.27 -1.38
C VAL A 155 -2.72 -2.32 -1.99
N ALA A 156 -1.66 -2.70 -1.27
CA ALA A 156 -0.68 -3.67 -1.75
C ALA A 156 -1.25 -5.10 -1.83
N ALA A 157 -2.18 -5.45 -0.95
CA ALA A 157 -2.88 -6.73 -0.93
C ALA A 157 -3.77 -6.90 -2.17
N TYR A 158 -4.59 -5.90 -2.51
CA TYR A 158 -5.40 -5.93 -3.72
C TYR A 158 -4.54 -6.02 -4.99
N ALA A 159 -3.46 -5.24 -5.06
CA ALA A 159 -2.54 -5.29 -6.18
C ALA A 159 -1.85 -6.67 -6.31
N GLY A 160 -1.49 -7.28 -5.17
CA GLY A 160 -0.91 -8.62 -5.10
C GLY A 160 -1.88 -9.73 -5.47
N ALA A 161 -3.15 -9.61 -5.08
CA ALA A 161 -4.21 -10.57 -5.34
C ALA A 161 -4.74 -10.52 -6.78
N ALA A 162 -4.71 -9.35 -7.42
CA ALA A 162 -5.29 -9.14 -8.75
C ALA A 162 -4.88 -10.18 -9.84
N PRO A 163 -3.62 -10.66 -9.92
CA PRO A 163 -3.23 -11.69 -10.89
C PRO A 163 -3.90 -13.05 -10.70
N PHE A 164 -4.48 -13.32 -9.52
CA PHE A 164 -5.08 -14.60 -9.14
C PHE A 164 -6.60 -14.61 -9.29
N VAL A 165 -7.21 -13.46 -9.62
CA VAL A 165 -8.64 -13.38 -9.93
C VAL A 165 -8.90 -13.89 -11.34
N GLU A 166 -9.61 -15.00 -11.46
CA GLU A 166 -9.94 -15.66 -12.72
C GLU A 166 -11.14 -14.98 -13.41
N SER A 167 -12.14 -14.57 -12.63
CA SER A 167 -13.35 -13.92 -13.14
C SER A 167 -13.08 -12.46 -13.52
N PRO A 168 -13.29 -12.05 -14.79
CA PRO A 168 -13.14 -10.66 -15.20
C PRO A 168 -14.11 -9.70 -14.50
N ASP A 169 -15.28 -10.20 -14.10
CA ASP A 169 -16.28 -9.40 -13.39
C ASP A 169 -15.83 -9.15 -11.93
N LEU A 170 -15.23 -10.16 -11.28
CA LEU A 170 -14.64 -9.99 -9.94
C LEU A 170 -13.40 -9.11 -9.99
N LEU A 171 -12.56 -9.24 -11.03
CA LEU A 171 -11.41 -8.36 -11.20
C LEU A 171 -11.84 -6.91 -11.35
N ALA A 172 -12.96 -6.63 -12.03
CA ALA A 172 -13.50 -5.28 -12.13
C ALA A 172 -13.98 -4.73 -10.77
N VAL A 173 -14.57 -5.58 -9.91
CA VAL A 173 -14.94 -5.22 -8.54
C VAL A 173 -13.69 -4.96 -7.69
N ALA A 174 -12.72 -5.87 -7.70
CA ALA A 174 -11.45 -5.72 -6.97
C ALA A 174 -10.70 -4.44 -7.37
N LEU A 175 -10.65 -4.10 -8.66
CA LEU A 175 -10.07 -2.84 -9.12
C LEU A 175 -10.84 -1.60 -8.64
N SER A 176 -12.15 -1.71 -8.43
CA SER A 176 -12.95 -0.61 -7.90
C SER A 176 -12.64 -0.36 -6.42
N ILE A 177 -12.55 -1.42 -5.61
CA ILE A 177 -12.18 -1.34 -4.18
C ILE A 177 -10.73 -0.86 -4.03
N HIS A 178 -9.78 -1.44 -4.76
CA HIS A 178 -8.38 -1.02 -4.75
C HIS A 178 -8.19 0.50 -4.99
N SER A 179 -9.01 1.11 -5.86
CA SER A 179 -8.95 2.56 -6.12
C SER A 179 -9.57 3.42 -5.01
N VAL A 180 -10.45 2.83 -4.18
CA VAL A 180 -10.99 3.40 -2.94
C VAL A 180 -9.90 3.34 -1.87
N GLU A 181 -9.30 2.17 -1.63
CA GLU A 181 -8.18 2.02 -0.67
C GLU A 181 -7.02 2.96 -0.96
N ALA A 182 -6.66 3.15 -2.23
CA ALA A 182 -5.60 4.11 -2.57
C ALA A 182 -5.93 5.56 -2.14
N ARG A 183 -7.21 5.93 -2.07
CA ARG A 183 -7.65 7.25 -1.58
C ARG A 183 -7.69 7.28 -0.05
N HIS A 184 -8.06 6.18 0.59
CA HIS A 184 -8.00 6.02 2.04
C HIS A 184 -6.55 6.12 2.53
N ALA A 185 -5.65 5.34 1.93
CA ALA A 185 -4.20 5.41 2.15
C ALA A 185 -3.63 6.81 1.95
N ALA A 186 -4.05 7.53 0.90
CA ALA A 186 -3.60 8.91 0.69
C ALA A 186 -4.04 9.84 1.84
N LEU A 187 -5.28 9.72 2.32
CA LEU A 187 -5.77 10.50 3.47
C LEU A 187 -5.03 10.12 4.75
N ALA A 188 -4.91 8.83 5.05
CA ALA A 188 -4.24 8.32 6.23
C ALA A 188 -2.76 8.75 6.27
N ASN A 189 -2.05 8.65 5.15
CA ASN A 189 -0.69 9.17 5.00
C ASN A 189 -0.61 10.67 5.31
N GLN A 190 -1.52 11.47 4.75
CA GLN A 190 -1.53 12.92 4.99
C GLN A 190 -1.76 13.27 6.47
N LEU A 191 -2.62 12.53 7.16
CA LEU A 191 -2.94 12.74 8.58
C LEU A 191 -1.88 12.14 9.52
N ALA A 192 -1.14 11.13 9.07
CA ALA A 192 0.07 10.62 9.72
C ALA A 192 1.30 11.51 9.50
N GLY A 193 1.17 12.61 8.75
CA GLY A 193 2.27 13.54 8.47
C GLY A 193 3.28 13.04 7.43
N THR A 194 2.90 12.05 6.62
CA THR A 194 3.68 11.54 5.48
C THR A 194 3.11 12.05 4.15
N SER A 195 3.74 11.69 3.02
CA SER A 195 3.27 12.11 1.70
C SER A 195 2.00 11.33 1.32
N PRO A 196 0.90 11.98 0.89
CA PRO A 196 -0.27 11.27 0.36
C PRO A 196 -0.03 10.65 -1.03
N PHE A 197 1.14 10.88 -1.61
CA PHE A 197 1.60 10.32 -2.89
C PHE A 197 3.07 9.88 -2.71
N PRO A 198 3.35 8.83 -1.94
CA PRO A 198 4.73 8.43 -1.64
C PRO A 198 5.46 7.94 -2.90
N ASP A 199 4.74 7.25 -3.78
CA ASP A 199 5.28 6.61 -4.98
C ASP A 199 4.45 6.91 -6.23
N ALA A 200 5.06 6.66 -7.39
CA ALA A 200 4.37 6.81 -8.69
C ALA A 200 3.58 5.56 -9.10
N PHE A 201 3.84 4.43 -8.43
CA PHE A 201 3.18 3.14 -8.62
C PHE A 201 3.06 2.49 -7.25
N ASP A 202 1.85 2.06 -6.89
CA ASP A 202 1.64 1.27 -5.69
C ASP A 202 2.29 -0.12 -5.86
N GLY A 203 2.98 -0.58 -4.82
CA GLY A 203 3.60 -1.89 -4.79
C GLY A 203 2.57 -3.00 -4.60
N ALA A 204 2.87 -4.20 -5.10
CA ALA A 204 2.12 -5.40 -4.80
C ALA A 204 2.85 -6.22 -3.74
N SER A 205 2.13 -6.72 -2.74
CA SER A 205 2.67 -7.58 -1.69
C SER A 205 2.12 -9.00 -1.81
N SER A 206 2.89 -10.00 -1.34
CA SER A 206 2.37 -11.35 -1.17
C SER A 206 1.34 -11.39 -0.05
N GLN A 207 0.49 -12.41 -0.06
CA GLN A 207 -0.42 -12.66 1.05
C GLN A 207 0.36 -12.83 2.37
N SER A 208 1.49 -13.55 2.36
CA SER A 208 2.32 -13.75 3.56
C SER A 208 2.77 -12.42 4.17
N ASP A 209 3.24 -11.49 3.34
CA ASP A 209 3.81 -10.24 3.82
C ASP A 209 2.72 -9.30 4.36
N VAL A 210 1.53 -9.36 3.77
CA VAL A 210 0.35 -8.64 4.28
C VAL A 210 -0.10 -9.24 5.60
N LEU A 211 -0.23 -10.58 5.69
CA LEU A 211 -0.62 -11.26 6.92
C LEU A 211 0.40 -11.08 8.05
N ASP A 212 1.70 -11.01 7.74
CA ASP A 212 2.72 -10.66 8.73
C ASP A 212 2.53 -9.22 9.26
N THR A 213 2.00 -8.32 8.43
CA THR A 213 1.74 -6.92 8.80
C THR A 213 0.51 -6.79 9.70
N VAL A 214 -0.59 -7.48 9.37
CA VAL A 214 -1.88 -7.34 10.09
C VAL A 214 -2.06 -8.38 11.19
N GLY A 215 -1.43 -9.55 11.07
CA GLY A 215 -1.62 -10.69 11.98
C GLY A 215 -1.16 -10.44 13.41
N GLN A 216 -0.28 -9.45 13.63
CA GLN A 216 0.14 -9.03 14.97
C GLN A 216 -0.97 -8.41 15.83
N PHE A 217 -2.10 -8.03 15.20
CA PHE A 217 -3.23 -7.40 15.87
C PHE A 217 -4.40 -8.36 16.12
N VAL A 218 -4.31 -9.61 15.64
CA VAL A 218 -5.33 -10.62 15.96
C VAL A 218 -5.18 -10.97 17.43
N ALA A 219 -6.25 -10.82 18.20
CA ALA A 219 -6.25 -11.17 19.62
C ALA A 219 -5.95 -12.66 19.76
N ASP A 220 -5.03 -13.01 20.67
CA ASP A 220 -4.86 -14.40 21.06
C ASP A 220 -6.20 -14.87 21.64
N GLU A 221 -6.88 -15.80 20.95
CA GLU A 221 -7.90 -16.60 21.62
C GLU A 221 -7.19 -17.20 22.85
N GLU A 222 -7.65 -16.89 24.06
CA GLU A 222 -7.23 -17.63 25.25
C GLU A 222 -7.64 -19.11 25.05
N ASN A 223 -6.79 -19.84 24.34
CA ASN A 223 -6.84 -21.28 24.23
C ASN A 223 -6.50 -21.81 25.61
N GLY A 224 -7.56 -22.14 26.34
CA GLY A 224 -7.45 -22.81 27.63
C GLY A 224 -6.54 -24.03 27.53
N ASP A 225 -5.58 -24.07 28.45
CA ASP A 225 -4.92 -25.27 28.97
C ASP A 225 -3.98 -26.01 28.01
N GLU A 226 -2.87 -25.37 27.64
CA GLU A 226 -1.60 -26.11 27.51
C GLU A 226 -1.15 -26.49 28.93
N THR A 227 -1.58 -27.67 29.40
CA THR A 227 -1.06 -28.26 30.62
C THR A 227 0.45 -28.41 30.50
N ASP A 228 1.19 -27.57 31.24
CA ASP A 228 2.58 -27.81 31.62
C ASP A 228 2.73 -29.27 32.08
N THR A 229 3.38 -30.08 31.26
CA THR A 229 3.83 -31.41 31.71
C THR A 229 5.09 -31.20 32.53
N PRO A 230 5.10 -31.47 33.85
CA PRO A 230 6.29 -31.23 34.65
C PRO A 230 7.37 -32.27 34.30
N GLU A 231 8.58 -31.78 33.98
CA GLU A 231 9.77 -32.63 33.85
C GLU A 231 10.02 -33.38 35.16
N ASP A 232 9.98 -34.71 35.05
CA ASP A 232 10.30 -35.67 36.11
C ASP A 232 11.81 -35.63 36.42
N GLY A 233 12.15 -35.07 37.57
CA GLY A 233 13.49 -35.10 38.12
C GLY A 233 13.86 -36.49 38.62
N THR A 234 14.99 -37.01 38.16
CA THR A 234 15.74 -38.03 38.88
C THR A 234 17.21 -37.63 39.04
N GLU A 235 17.71 -37.87 40.25
CA GLU A 235 18.94 -37.32 40.83
C GLU A 235 20.25 -37.91 40.27
N THR A 236 21.32 -37.13 40.46
CA THR A 236 22.78 -37.31 40.22
C THR A 236 23.42 -38.48 41.02
N PRO A 237 24.77 -38.70 41.06
CA PRO A 237 25.92 -38.33 40.19
C PRO A 237 26.93 -39.49 39.96
N ASP A 238 27.95 -39.30 39.09
CA ASP A 238 29.35 -39.61 39.44
C ASP A 238 30.35 -39.10 38.39
N GLY A 239 31.43 -38.48 38.87
CA GLY A 239 32.46 -37.83 38.07
C GLY A 239 33.60 -38.75 37.62
N ASN A 240 34.36 -38.28 36.63
CA ASN A 240 35.79 -38.55 36.49
C ASN A 240 36.46 -37.50 35.58
N GLU A 241 37.74 -37.26 35.85
CA GLU A 241 38.53 -36.07 35.55
C GLU A 241 39.21 -36.01 34.16
N THR A 242 40.02 -34.94 33.98
CA THR A 242 41.21 -34.74 33.10
C THR A 242 40.93 -34.57 31.61
N ASP A 243 41.51 -33.61 30.85
CA ASP A 243 42.70 -32.76 30.99
C ASP A 243 42.54 -31.47 30.15
N THR A 244 43.19 -30.37 30.56
CA THR A 244 43.55 -29.23 29.67
C THR A 244 44.90 -29.52 29.02
N PRO A 245 45.18 -29.00 27.80
CA PRO A 245 46.14 -27.88 27.77
C PRO A 245 45.94 -26.82 26.67
N ALA A 246 46.23 -25.58 27.09
CA ALA A 246 47.00 -24.52 26.42
C ALA A 246 46.51 -23.87 25.10
N ASP A 247 46.12 -22.59 25.24
CA ASP A 247 46.80 -21.40 24.69
C ASP A 247 47.36 -21.45 23.26
N ASN A 248 46.80 -20.59 22.40
CA ASN A 248 47.60 -19.65 21.61
C ASN A 248 46.72 -18.49 21.14
N GLY A 249 46.92 -17.31 21.72
CA GLY A 249 46.39 -16.05 21.22
C GLY A 249 46.96 -15.66 19.86
N THR A 250 46.32 -14.69 19.20
CA THR A 250 46.89 -13.38 18.83
C THR A 250 45.89 -12.58 17.97
N ASP A 251 45.72 -11.33 18.40
CA ASP A 251 45.65 -10.09 17.61
C ASP A 251 44.43 -9.76 16.73
N THR A 252 43.59 -8.89 17.28
CA THR A 252 42.85 -7.83 16.60
C THR A 252 43.81 -6.86 15.88
N PRO A 253 43.48 -6.42 14.65
CA PRO A 253 43.88 -5.09 14.20
C PRO A 253 42.68 -4.14 14.12
N ALA A 254 42.88 -2.96 14.70
CA ALA A 254 42.02 -1.80 14.61
C ALA A 254 42.05 -1.14 13.21
N ASP A 255 40.96 -0.44 12.92
CA ASP A 255 40.87 0.90 12.33
C ASP A 255 41.91 1.31 11.26
N ASN A 256 41.40 1.60 10.06
CA ASN A 256 42.07 2.54 9.17
C ASN A 256 41.03 3.32 8.36
N GLY A 257 40.59 4.44 8.92
CA GLY A 257 39.79 5.44 8.23
C GLY A 257 40.52 6.20 7.11
N THR A 258 39.67 6.83 6.30
CA THR A 258 39.86 8.00 5.42
C THR A 258 40.72 7.87 4.17
N ASP A 259 40.05 8.01 3.02
CA ASP A 259 40.49 8.94 1.96
C ASP A 259 39.29 9.44 1.14
N THR A 260 39.00 10.74 1.28
CA THR A 260 38.10 11.53 0.44
C THR A 260 38.90 12.12 -0.72
N PRO A 261 38.52 11.92 -2.00
CA PRO A 261 39.16 12.66 -3.08
C PRO A 261 38.56 14.07 -3.21
N ALA A 262 39.39 15.07 -2.96
CA ALA A 262 39.12 16.46 -3.28
C ALA A 262 39.27 16.74 -4.79
N GLY A 263 38.44 17.67 -5.29
CA GLY A 263 38.85 18.69 -6.26
C GLY A 263 38.77 18.33 -7.74
N ASN A 264 37.76 18.88 -8.41
CA ASN A 264 37.93 19.30 -9.80
C ASN A 264 37.56 20.78 -9.91
N GLU A 265 38.59 21.63 -9.85
CA GLU A 265 38.48 23.01 -10.28
C GLU A 265 38.59 23.09 -11.80
N THR A 266 37.64 23.75 -12.44
CA THR A 266 37.81 24.28 -13.79
C THR A 266 37.25 25.70 -13.85
N THR A 267 38.12 26.69 -13.71
CA THR A 267 37.93 28.01 -14.36
C THR A 267 38.51 27.96 -15.77
N PRO A 268 37.88 28.65 -16.72
CA PRO A 268 38.67 29.63 -17.47
C PRO A 268 37.98 30.99 -17.60
N ASP A 269 38.84 32.01 -17.55
CA ASP A 269 38.57 33.43 -17.78
C ASP A 269 37.69 33.73 -19.01
N GLY A 270 36.79 34.71 -18.84
CA GLY A 270 36.03 35.33 -19.93
C GLY A 270 36.88 36.22 -20.84
N PRO A 271 36.25 36.78 -21.88
CA PRO A 271 36.04 38.22 -21.85
C PRO A 271 34.58 38.61 -22.13
N GLY A 272 34.18 39.72 -21.52
CA GLY A 272 32.80 40.16 -21.39
C GLY A 272 32.12 40.70 -22.66
N ASN A 273 30.82 40.90 -22.51
CA ASN A 273 30.04 41.80 -23.34
C ASN A 273 28.98 42.47 -22.45
N GLU A 274 29.23 43.75 -22.10
CA GLU A 274 28.20 44.66 -21.63
C GLU A 274 27.45 45.30 -22.80
N THR A 275 26.30 45.91 -22.48
CA THR A 275 25.37 46.75 -23.27
C THR A 275 24.19 46.01 -23.90
N ALA A 276 22.93 46.42 -23.74
CA ALA A 276 22.32 47.54 -23.03
C ALA A 276 20.82 47.26 -22.82
N THR A 277 20.24 47.82 -21.76
CA THR A 277 18.80 48.04 -21.62
C THR A 277 18.35 49.16 -22.57
N PRO A 278 17.05 49.20 -22.91
CA PRO A 278 16.39 50.49 -22.99
C PRO A 278 15.10 50.48 -22.18
N ASN A 279 15.08 51.30 -21.13
CA ASN A 279 13.86 51.93 -20.66
C ASN A 279 13.87 53.34 -21.25
N ASP A 280 12.85 53.73 -22.02
CA ASP A 280 12.37 55.11 -21.94
C ASP A 280 10.96 55.30 -22.51
N THR A 281 10.28 56.23 -21.84
CA THR A 281 8.85 56.52 -21.83
C THR A 281 8.46 57.58 -22.88
N ALA A 282 7.33 57.39 -23.57
CA ALA A 282 6.44 58.42 -24.11
C ALA A 282 5.16 57.71 -24.61
N GLY A 283 3.93 57.96 -24.16
CA GLY A 283 3.29 59.25 -23.96
C GLY A 283 2.78 59.79 -25.30
N ASN A 284 1.55 59.44 -25.73
CA ASN A 284 0.52 60.38 -26.17
C ASN A 284 -0.78 59.66 -26.63
N GLU A 285 -1.87 60.38 -26.41
CA GLU A 285 -3.30 60.11 -26.58
C GLU A 285 -3.77 59.80 -28.01
N THR A 286 -4.91 59.10 -28.15
CA THR A 286 -6.17 59.69 -28.68
C THR A 286 -7.30 58.64 -28.73
N ALA A 287 -8.46 59.03 -28.19
CA ALA A 287 -9.75 58.35 -28.37
C ALA A 287 -10.29 58.50 -29.81
N PRO A 288 -11.39 57.83 -30.15
CA PRO A 288 -12.61 58.62 -30.24
C PRO A 288 -13.85 57.97 -29.62
N ASN A 289 -14.73 58.85 -29.12
CA ASN A 289 -16.14 58.59 -28.80
C ASN A 289 -16.95 58.25 -30.06
N GLY A 290 -18.01 57.47 -29.89
CA GLY A 290 -19.11 57.36 -30.85
C GLY A 290 -20.17 56.37 -30.39
N ASP A 291 -21.27 56.94 -29.90
CA ASP A 291 -22.61 56.40 -29.61
C ASP A 291 -23.04 55.16 -30.44
#